data_AF-A0A5E4LAT9-F1
#
_entry.id   AF-A0A5E4LAT9-F1
#
_cell.length_a   1.000
_cell.length_b   1.000
_cell.length_c   1.000
_cell.angle_alpha   90.00
_cell.angle_beta   90.00
_cell.angle_gamma   90.00
#
_symmetry.space_group_name_H-M   'P 1'
#
loop_
_entity.id
_entity.type
_entity.pdbx_description
1 polymer ?
#
loop_
_entity_poly.entity_id
_entity_poly.type
_entity_poly.pdbx_seq_one_letter_code
_entity_poly.pdbx_strand_id
1 'polypeptide(L)'
;MVEEIVKLGIPSLVASDVSPAPSFVQKIAARFNVRTFVPERTMLQEEKSEIAGQTQNLHERDALAAAVKCYRIYANRLRQIELLDTPLDKDMLKHLVIDGFPLKNAMLMLEKKAETGRARPETAKSAQEKKDAELLMLAQENVNLRKALDAETKLIAAQERELERFKAARYAEIGRDGEVRRLRAQLEKMSWAIMRLKRKKN
;
A
#
# COMPACT_ATOMS: atom_id res chain seq x y z
N MET A 1 -8.25 -24.34 -11.18
CA MET A 1 -8.24 -22.85 -11.14
C MET A 1 -7.00 -22.23 -11.77
N VAL A 2 -5.79 -22.31 -11.19
CA VAL A 2 -4.59 -21.68 -11.79
C VAL A 2 -4.33 -22.19 -13.21
N GLU A 3 -4.44 -23.51 -13.40
CA GLU A 3 -4.29 -24.14 -14.72
C GLU A 3 -5.39 -23.73 -15.73
N GLU A 4 -6.62 -23.48 -15.27
CA GLU A 4 -7.70 -23.00 -16.15
C GLU A 4 -7.48 -21.57 -16.60
N ILE A 5 -6.95 -20.72 -15.70
CA ILE A 5 -6.56 -19.36 -16.05
C ILE A 5 -5.46 -19.39 -17.11
N VAL A 6 -4.42 -20.22 -16.91
CA VAL A 6 -3.31 -20.37 -17.87
C VAL A 6 -3.78 -20.85 -19.25
N LYS A 7 -4.81 -21.72 -19.31
CA LYS A 7 -5.41 -22.15 -20.58
C LYS A 7 -6.04 -20.99 -21.37
N LEU A 8 -6.54 -19.96 -20.68
CA LEU A 8 -7.11 -18.76 -21.29
C LEU A 8 -6.03 -17.73 -21.63
N GLY A 9 -4.91 -17.73 -20.91
CA GLY A 9 -3.77 -16.86 -21.14
C GLY A 9 -2.99 -16.55 -19.87
N ILE A 10 -1.96 -15.72 -19.99
CA ILE A 10 -1.20 -15.24 -18.83
C ILE A 10 -1.83 -13.92 -18.36
N PRO A 11 -2.32 -13.84 -17.11
CA PRO A 11 -2.87 -12.60 -16.57
C PRO A 11 -1.84 -11.47 -16.58
N SER A 12 -2.29 -10.24 -16.83
CA SER A 12 -1.48 -9.04 -16.63
C SER A 12 -1.79 -8.31 -15.32
N LEU A 13 -2.98 -8.55 -14.77
CA LEU A 13 -3.51 -7.89 -13.59
C LEU A 13 -4.68 -8.70 -13.03
N VAL A 14 -4.90 -8.63 -11.72
CA VAL A 14 -6.06 -9.25 -11.05
C VAL A 14 -6.86 -8.17 -10.34
N ALA A 15 -8.16 -8.05 -10.59
CA ALA A 15 -9.02 -7.05 -9.97
C ALA A 15 -9.89 -7.62 -8.85
N SER A 16 -10.13 -6.83 -7.80
CA SER A 16 -11.14 -7.09 -6.77
C SER A 16 -12.06 -5.89 -6.59
N ASP A 17 -13.32 -6.16 -6.27
CA ASP A 17 -14.36 -5.20 -5.92
C ASP A 17 -14.28 -4.72 -4.45
N VAL A 18 -13.48 -5.38 -3.62
CA VAL A 18 -13.31 -5.08 -2.18
C VAL A 18 -11.96 -4.43 -1.94
N SER A 19 -11.94 -3.44 -1.05
CA SER A 19 -10.71 -2.74 -0.62
C SER A 19 -10.56 -2.81 0.90
N PRO A 20 -9.45 -3.37 1.44
CA PRO A 20 -8.33 -4.00 0.72
C PRO A 20 -8.72 -5.34 0.06
N ALA A 21 -7.93 -5.78 -0.94
CA ALA A 21 -8.21 -7.03 -1.66
C ALA A 21 -8.27 -8.23 -0.70
N PRO A 22 -9.20 -9.18 -0.88
CA PRO A 22 -9.24 -10.41 -0.10
C PRO A 22 -7.96 -11.25 -0.26
N SER A 23 -7.58 -11.99 0.79
CA SER A 23 -6.34 -12.78 0.81
C SER A 23 -6.22 -13.79 -0.34
N PHE A 24 -7.34 -14.36 -0.77
CA PHE A 24 -7.41 -15.26 -1.90
C PHE A 24 -7.00 -14.58 -3.21
N VAL A 25 -7.50 -13.37 -3.46
CA VAL A 25 -7.18 -12.58 -4.66
C VAL A 25 -5.69 -12.21 -4.67
N GLN A 26 -5.15 -11.80 -3.51
CA GLN A 26 -3.73 -11.50 -3.37
C GLN A 26 -2.85 -12.72 -3.66
N LYS A 27 -3.23 -13.92 -3.18
CA LYS A 27 -2.51 -15.16 -3.47
C LYS A 27 -2.52 -15.51 -4.96
N ILE A 28 -3.64 -15.30 -5.65
CA ILE A 28 -3.72 -15.52 -7.11
C ILE A 28 -2.79 -14.54 -7.83
N ALA A 29 -2.86 -13.25 -7.50
CA ALA A 29 -2.00 -12.24 -8.11
C ALA A 29 -0.52 -12.53 -7.88
N ALA A 30 -0.14 -12.93 -6.67
CA ALA A 30 1.22 -13.36 -6.34
C ALA A 30 1.66 -14.58 -7.14
N ARG A 31 0.77 -15.54 -7.40
CA ARG A 31 1.09 -16.75 -8.18
C ARG A 31 1.46 -16.43 -9.62
N PHE A 32 0.83 -15.42 -10.19
CA PHE A 32 1.10 -14.93 -11.55
C PHE A 32 2.13 -13.79 -11.58
N ASN A 33 2.63 -13.35 -10.42
CA ASN A 33 3.49 -12.19 -10.27
C ASN A 33 2.91 -10.92 -10.95
N VAL A 34 1.62 -10.67 -10.71
CA VAL A 34 0.91 -9.50 -11.23
C VAL A 34 0.35 -8.66 -10.11
N ARG A 35 0.04 -7.40 -10.44
CA ARG A 35 -0.53 -6.47 -9.47
C ARG A 35 -2.01 -6.76 -9.21
N THR A 36 -2.45 -6.54 -7.99
CA THR A 36 -3.88 -6.48 -7.65
C THR A 36 -4.40 -5.08 -7.84
N PHE A 37 -5.47 -4.93 -8.62
CA PHE A 37 -6.26 -3.72 -8.68
C PHE A 37 -7.38 -3.77 -7.63
N VAL A 38 -7.51 -2.70 -6.87
CA VAL A 38 -8.63 -2.47 -5.95
C VAL A 38 -9.20 -1.07 -6.17
N PRO A 39 -10.51 -0.88 -6.02
CA PRO A 39 -11.12 0.44 -6.00
C PRO A 39 -10.70 1.22 -4.76
N GLU A 40 -10.86 2.55 -4.80
CA GLU A 40 -10.60 3.44 -3.66
C GLU A 40 -11.43 3.07 -2.42
N ARG A 41 -12.65 2.56 -2.63
CA ARG A 41 -13.53 1.99 -1.62
C ARG A 41 -14.16 0.71 -2.14
N THR A 42 -14.53 -0.19 -1.24
CA THR A 42 -15.34 -1.38 -1.55
C THR A 42 -16.60 -0.98 -2.33
N MET A 43 -16.85 -1.68 -3.43
CA MET A 43 -17.98 -1.39 -4.32
C MET A 43 -19.31 -1.75 -3.66
N LEU A 44 -20.29 -0.87 -3.82
CA LEU A 44 -21.66 -1.12 -3.35
C LEU A 44 -22.36 -2.13 -4.26
N GLN A 45 -23.33 -2.87 -3.72
CA GLN A 45 -24.08 -3.87 -4.49
C GLN A 45 -24.83 -3.25 -5.68
N GLU A 46 -25.35 -2.03 -5.51
CA GLU A 46 -26.00 -1.25 -6.57
C GLU A 46 -24.99 -0.88 -7.68
N GLU A 47 -23.82 -0.34 -7.32
CA GLU A 47 -22.73 -0.03 -8.27
C GLU A 47 -22.31 -1.28 -9.07
N LYS A 48 -22.21 -2.44 -8.40
CA LYS A 48 -21.87 -3.70 -9.08
C LYS A 48 -22.95 -4.12 -10.08
N SER A 49 -24.22 -3.97 -9.71
CA SER A 49 -25.36 -4.34 -10.55
C SER A 49 -25.50 -3.42 -11.76
N GLU A 50 -25.19 -2.12 -11.61
CA GLU A 50 -25.16 -1.16 -12.72
C GLU A 50 -24.05 -1.48 -13.72
N ILE A 51 -22.86 -1.87 -13.23
CA ILE A 51 -21.70 -2.14 -14.09
C ILE A 51 -21.80 -3.50 -14.79
N ALA A 52 -22.16 -4.55 -14.06
CA ALA A 52 -22.17 -5.93 -14.56
C ALA A 52 -23.51 -6.32 -15.21
N GLY A 53 -24.59 -5.58 -14.94
CA GLY A 53 -25.93 -5.90 -15.43
C GLY A 53 -26.53 -7.14 -14.77
N GLN A 54 -27.54 -7.72 -15.43
CA GLN A 54 -28.18 -8.96 -14.98
C GLN A 54 -27.27 -10.16 -15.27
N THR A 55 -26.78 -10.77 -14.21
CA THR A 55 -25.96 -12.00 -14.23
C THR A 55 -26.69 -13.09 -13.45
N GLN A 56 -26.39 -14.35 -13.77
CA GLN A 56 -27.05 -15.49 -13.12
C GLN A 56 -26.51 -15.74 -11.70
N ASN A 57 -25.28 -15.32 -11.43
CA ASN A 57 -24.58 -15.59 -10.17
C ASN A 57 -24.04 -14.29 -9.55
N LEU A 58 -24.26 -14.12 -8.25
CA LEU A 58 -23.77 -12.98 -7.47
C LEU A 58 -22.24 -12.86 -7.52
N HIS A 59 -21.51 -13.97 -7.52
CA HIS A 59 -20.05 -13.95 -7.59
C HIS A 59 -19.53 -13.56 -8.98
N GLU A 60 -20.22 -13.98 -10.05
CA GLU A 60 -19.89 -13.58 -11.42
C GLU A 60 -20.14 -12.09 -11.61
N ARG A 61 -21.25 -11.57 -11.05
CA ARG A 61 -21.54 -10.13 -11.03
C ARG A 61 -20.40 -9.35 -10.42
N ASP A 62 -19.96 -9.76 -9.25
CA ASP A 62 -18.98 -9.05 -8.45
C ASP A 62 -17.60 -9.11 -9.15
N ALA A 63 -17.24 -10.26 -9.72
CA ALA A 63 -16.02 -10.41 -10.53
C ALA A 63 -16.05 -9.56 -11.81
N LEU A 64 -17.19 -9.55 -12.53
CA LEU A 64 -17.35 -8.75 -13.75
C LEU A 64 -17.30 -7.25 -13.43
N ALA A 65 -17.97 -6.81 -12.37
CA ALA A 65 -17.95 -5.41 -11.94
C ALA A 65 -16.53 -4.94 -11.62
N ALA A 66 -15.75 -5.75 -10.89
CA ALA A 66 -14.34 -5.47 -10.61
C ALA A 66 -13.51 -5.36 -11.90
N ALA A 67 -13.66 -6.32 -12.82
CA ALA A 67 -12.92 -6.37 -14.08
C ALA A 67 -13.24 -5.16 -14.98
N VAL A 68 -14.52 -4.81 -15.13
CA VAL A 68 -14.95 -3.66 -15.95
C VAL A 68 -14.46 -2.35 -15.35
N LYS A 69 -14.56 -2.18 -14.02
CA LYS A 69 -14.06 -0.97 -13.33
C LYS A 69 -12.56 -0.80 -13.55
N CYS A 70 -11.80 -1.88 -13.42
CA CYS A 70 -10.37 -1.88 -13.75
C CYS A 70 -10.12 -1.52 -15.21
N TYR A 71 -10.82 -2.18 -16.15
CA TYR A 71 -10.64 -1.94 -17.58
C TYR A 71 -10.90 -0.47 -17.95
N ARG A 72 -11.95 0.15 -17.41
CA ARG A 72 -12.28 1.56 -17.68
C ARG A 72 -11.14 2.53 -17.36
N ILE A 73 -10.33 2.24 -16.34
CA ILE A 73 -9.17 3.06 -15.95
C ILE A 73 -8.06 2.98 -17.01
N TYR A 74 -7.80 1.78 -17.54
CA TYR A 74 -6.75 1.56 -18.54
C TYR A 74 -7.25 1.72 -19.98
N ALA A 75 -8.56 1.78 -20.22
CA ALA A 75 -9.17 1.68 -21.55
C ALA A 75 -8.62 2.71 -22.55
N ASN A 76 -8.38 3.95 -22.11
CA ASN A 76 -7.83 4.98 -23.00
C ASN A 76 -6.40 4.64 -23.45
N ARG A 77 -5.55 4.19 -22.52
CA ARG A 77 -4.17 3.79 -22.80
C ARG A 77 -4.12 2.53 -23.66
N LEU A 78 -4.96 1.54 -23.37
CA LEU A 78 -5.04 0.30 -24.13
C LEU A 78 -5.52 0.56 -25.57
N ARG A 79 -6.52 1.44 -25.76
CA ARG A 79 -6.97 1.86 -27.10
C ARG A 79 -5.87 2.62 -27.87
N GLN A 80 -5.12 3.49 -27.20
CA GLN A 80 -3.96 4.14 -27.82
C GLN A 80 -2.93 3.12 -28.32
N ILE A 81 -2.69 2.04 -27.55
CA ILE A 81 -1.77 0.97 -27.94
C ILE A 81 -2.29 0.19 -29.15
N GLU A 82 -3.59 -0.10 -29.20
CA GLU A 82 -4.19 -0.81 -30.33
C GLU A 82 -4.07 -0.04 -31.65
N LEU A 83 -4.19 1.29 -31.59
CA LEU A 83 -4.10 2.19 -32.75
C LEU A 83 -2.66 2.46 -33.21
N LEU A 84 -1.65 2.08 -32.44
CA LEU A 84 -0.25 2.24 -32.86
C LEU A 84 0.05 1.29 -34.02
N ASP A 85 0.62 1.86 -35.08
CA ASP A 85 1.24 1.11 -36.15
C ASP A 85 2.69 0.82 -35.76
N THR A 86 2.90 -0.32 -35.12
CA THR A 86 4.21 -0.75 -34.61
C THR A 86 4.41 -2.24 -34.87
N PRO A 87 5.63 -2.68 -35.23
CA PRO A 87 5.97 -4.09 -35.36
C PRO A 87 6.15 -4.79 -34.00
N LEU A 88 6.03 -4.05 -32.88
CA LEU A 88 6.16 -4.59 -31.54
C LEU A 88 4.92 -5.38 -31.13
N ASP A 89 5.12 -6.38 -30.27
CA ASP A 89 4.02 -7.15 -29.68
C ASP A 89 3.14 -6.25 -28.81
N LYS A 90 1.93 -5.98 -29.30
CA LYS A 90 0.95 -5.10 -28.66
C LYS A 90 0.50 -5.65 -27.31
N ASP A 91 0.41 -6.96 -27.14
CA ASP A 91 -0.05 -7.55 -25.87
C ASP A 91 1.00 -7.40 -24.78
N MET A 92 2.28 -7.58 -25.12
CA MET A 92 3.38 -7.26 -24.22
C MET A 92 3.46 -5.76 -23.90
N LEU A 93 3.16 -4.89 -24.86
CA LEU A 93 3.14 -3.44 -24.62
C LEU A 93 2.01 -3.06 -23.65
N LYS A 94 0.81 -3.64 -23.82
CA LYS A 94 -0.31 -3.47 -22.88
C LYS A 94 0.08 -3.96 -21.49
N HIS A 95 0.71 -5.11 -21.38
CA HIS A 95 1.17 -5.66 -20.10
C HIS A 95 2.10 -4.68 -19.36
N LEU A 96 3.14 -4.17 -20.02
CA LEU A 96 4.08 -3.21 -19.43
C LEU A 96 3.40 -1.92 -18.98
N VAL A 97 2.45 -1.41 -19.76
CA VAL A 97 1.68 -0.22 -19.39
C VAL A 97 0.75 -0.48 -18.21
N ILE A 98 0.14 -1.66 -18.16
CA ILE A 98 -0.65 -2.13 -17.02
C ILE A 98 0.24 -2.31 -15.78
N ASP A 99 1.52 -2.65 -15.94
CA ASP A 99 2.49 -2.82 -14.84
C ASP A 99 3.08 -1.48 -14.34
N GLY A 100 2.73 -0.37 -15.00
CA GLY A 100 3.02 0.99 -14.54
C GLY A 100 4.11 1.69 -15.33
N PHE A 101 4.70 1.05 -16.35
CA PHE A 101 5.67 1.71 -17.21
C PHE A 101 4.97 2.73 -18.14
N PRO A 102 5.54 3.93 -18.31
CA PRO A 102 5.09 4.85 -19.35
C PRO A 102 5.21 4.20 -20.73
N LEU A 103 4.27 4.49 -21.63
CA LEU A 103 4.23 3.91 -22.98
C LEU A 103 5.56 4.03 -23.73
N LYS A 104 6.22 5.19 -23.63
CA LYS A 104 7.54 5.43 -24.24
C LYS A 104 8.61 4.48 -23.71
N ASN A 105 8.64 4.25 -22.39
CA ASN A 105 9.60 3.35 -21.77
C ASN A 105 9.30 1.89 -22.13
N ALA A 106 8.02 1.53 -22.18
CA ALA A 106 7.59 0.19 -22.57
C ALA A 106 8.00 -0.15 -24.01
N MET A 107 7.88 0.80 -24.96
CA MET A 107 8.35 0.62 -26.34
C MET A 107 9.88 0.41 -26.38
N LEU A 108 10.65 1.28 -25.72
CA LEU A 108 12.12 1.16 -25.67
C LEU A 108 12.59 -0.18 -25.09
N MET A 109 11.90 -0.70 -24.07
CA MET A 109 12.21 -2.00 -23.47
C MET A 109 11.95 -3.15 -24.45
N LEU A 110 10.87 -3.09 -25.22
CA LEU A 110 10.56 -4.11 -26.22
C LEU A 110 11.47 -4.03 -27.44
N GLU A 111 11.83 -2.83 -27.89
CA GLU A 111 12.80 -2.62 -28.97
C GLU A 111 14.16 -3.21 -28.60
N LYS A 112 14.69 -2.89 -27.42
CA LYS A 112 15.94 -3.48 -26.91
C LYS A 112 15.85 -5.01 -26.82
N LYS A 113 14.72 -5.55 -26.38
CA LYS A 113 14.52 -7.00 -26.31
C LYS A 113 14.51 -7.64 -27.72
N ALA A 114 13.87 -7.00 -28.69
CA ALA A 114 13.86 -7.45 -30.08
C ALA A 114 15.25 -7.38 -30.74
N GLU A 115 16.05 -6.37 -30.41
CA GLU A 115 17.45 -6.24 -30.84
C GLU A 115 18.34 -7.34 -30.24
N THR A 116 18.20 -7.61 -28.93
CA THR A 116 18.95 -8.68 -28.26
C THR A 116 18.53 -10.09 -28.72
N GLY A 117 17.29 -10.27 -29.19
CA GLY A 117 16.78 -11.55 -29.71
C GLY A 117 17.25 -11.91 -31.13
N ARG A 118 17.82 -10.96 -31.89
CA ARG A 118 18.39 -11.21 -33.23
C ARG A 118 19.87 -11.65 -33.18
N ALA A 119 20.51 -11.62 -32.02
CA ALA A 119 21.83 -12.21 -31.83
C ALA A 119 21.70 -13.71 -31.47
N ARG A 120 22.45 -14.56 -32.19
CA ARG A 120 22.52 -16.02 -32.04
C ARG A 120 22.59 -16.52 -30.58
N PRO A 121 22.17 -17.77 -30.29
CA PRO A 121 21.93 -18.31 -28.95
C PRO A 121 23.19 -18.69 -28.14
N GLU A 122 24.26 -17.91 -28.22
CA GLU A 122 25.45 -18.10 -27.36
C GLU A 122 25.39 -17.29 -26.05
N THR A 123 24.43 -16.36 -25.92
CA THR A 123 24.32 -15.42 -24.78
C THR A 123 23.47 -15.92 -23.62
N ALA A 124 22.83 -17.10 -23.71
CA ALA A 124 21.98 -17.63 -22.64
C ALA A 124 22.74 -17.83 -21.31
N LYS A 125 24.04 -18.14 -21.36
CA LYS A 125 24.87 -18.25 -20.14
C LYS A 125 25.23 -16.88 -19.55
N SER A 126 25.58 -15.88 -20.36
CA SER A 126 25.94 -14.54 -19.86
C SER A 126 24.74 -13.70 -19.41
N ALA A 127 23.54 -13.98 -19.95
CA ALA A 127 22.29 -13.39 -19.48
C ALA A 127 21.84 -13.98 -18.14
N GLN A 128 22.12 -15.27 -17.88
CA GLN A 128 21.87 -15.91 -16.60
C GLN A 128 22.81 -15.34 -15.52
N GLU A 129 24.11 -15.25 -15.79
CA GLU A 129 25.11 -14.68 -14.87
C GLU A 129 24.83 -13.21 -14.52
N LYS A 130 24.35 -12.40 -15.49
CA LYS A 130 23.94 -11.01 -15.24
C LYS A 130 22.67 -10.93 -14.38
N LYS A 131 21.70 -11.81 -14.60
CA LYS A 131 20.49 -11.90 -13.76
C LYS A 131 20.83 -12.36 -12.35
N ASP A 132 21.75 -13.31 -12.20
CA ASP A 132 22.19 -13.82 -10.90
C ASP A 132 22.95 -12.74 -10.12
N ALA A 133 23.79 -11.95 -10.80
CA ALA A 133 24.45 -10.78 -10.20
C ALA A 133 23.48 -9.69 -9.78
N GLU A 134 22.46 -9.39 -10.61
CA GLU A 134 21.41 -8.44 -10.31
C GLU A 134 20.53 -8.92 -9.14
N LEU A 135 20.23 -10.21 -9.07
CA LEU A 135 19.53 -10.84 -7.95
C LEU A 135 20.32 -10.70 -6.64
N LEU A 136 21.65 -10.86 -6.71
CA LEU A 136 22.54 -10.73 -5.56
C LEU A 136 22.62 -9.28 -5.06
N MET A 137 22.67 -8.31 -5.97
CA MET A 137 22.63 -6.89 -5.62
C MET A 137 21.27 -6.50 -5.01
N LEU A 138 20.16 -6.94 -5.59
CA LEU A 138 18.82 -6.72 -5.02
C LEU A 138 18.64 -7.40 -3.67
N ALA A 139 19.20 -8.59 -3.48
CA ALA A 139 19.15 -9.30 -2.20
C ALA A 139 19.95 -8.52 -1.14
N GLN A 140 21.13 -8.00 -1.49
CA GLN A 140 21.94 -7.18 -0.61
C GLN A 140 21.24 -5.87 -0.24
N GLU A 141 20.60 -5.22 -1.21
CA GLU A 141 19.83 -4.00 -1.00
C GLU A 141 18.62 -4.27 -0.08
N ASN A 142 17.91 -5.38 -0.27
CA ASN A 142 16.83 -5.80 0.64
C ASN A 142 17.30 -6.01 2.07
N VAL A 143 18.48 -6.61 2.26
CA VAL A 143 19.07 -6.78 3.60
C VAL A 143 19.40 -5.42 4.22
N ASN A 144 19.97 -4.50 3.44
CA ASN A 144 20.30 -3.17 3.92
C ASN A 144 19.05 -2.36 4.27
N LEU A 145 18.01 -2.40 3.42
CA LEU A 145 16.73 -1.75 3.66
C LEU A 145 16.04 -2.33 4.91
N ARG A 146 16.07 -3.65 5.11
CA ARG A 146 15.54 -4.29 6.32
C ARG A 146 16.28 -3.85 7.58
N LYS A 147 17.60 -3.70 7.53
CA LYS A 147 18.39 -3.18 8.65
C LYS A 147 18.05 -1.72 8.95
N ALA A 148 17.89 -0.89 7.91
CA ALA A 148 17.46 0.50 8.08
C ALA A 148 16.06 0.58 8.71
N LEU A 149 15.13 -0.27 8.27
CA LEU A 149 13.78 -0.34 8.84
C LEU A 149 13.78 -0.79 10.32
N ASP A 150 14.63 -1.75 10.67
CA ASP A 150 14.81 -2.19 12.07
C ASP A 150 15.44 -1.10 12.95
N ALA A 151 16.37 -0.32 12.40
CA ALA A 151 16.95 0.83 13.11
C ALA A 151 15.91 1.93 13.33
N GLU A 152 15.11 2.25 12.31
CA GLU A 152 14.08 3.28 12.39
C GLU A 152 12.94 2.89 13.35
N THR A 153 12.52 1.63 13.33
CA THR A 153 11.50 1.14 14.28
C THR A 153 12.00 1.17 15.73
N LYS A 154 13.28 0.88 15.98
CA LYS A 154 13.89 1.07 17.30
C LYS A 154 13.94 2.54 17.72
N LEU A 155 14.20 3.45 16.78
CA LEU A 155 14.20 4.89 17.03
C LEU A 155 12.81 5.40 17.42
N ILE A 156 11.79 5.01 16.66
CA ILE A 156 10.38 5.34 16.95
C ILE A 156 10.00 4.82 18.34
N ALA A 157 10.31 3.56 18.66
CA ALA A 157 10.01 2.99 19.97
C ALA A 157 10.72 3.74 21.13
N ALA A 158 11.94 4.23 20.91
CA ALA A 158 12.65 5.04 21.89
C ALA A 158 12.00 6.42 22.05
N GLN A 159 11.62 7.07 20.96
CA GLN A 159 10.93 8.35 20.97
C GLN A 159 9.55 8.26 21.65
N GLU A 160 8.79 7.20 21.39
CA GLU A 160 7.50 6.96 22.05
C GLU A 160 7.65 6.81 23.56
N ARG A 161 8.66 6.08 24.02
CA ARG A 161 8.97 5.95 25.46
C ARG A 161 9.33 7.28 26.11
N GLU A 162 10.14 8.10 25.43
CA GLU A 162 10.44 9.45 25.91
C GLU A 162 9.18 10.31 25.97
N LEU A 163 8.33 10.23 24.95
CA LEU A 163 7.08 10.98 24.91
C LEU A 163 6.10 10.55 26.02
N GLU A 164 6.04 9.26 26.35
CA GLU A 164 5.32 8.76 27.51
C GLU A 164 5.90 9.26 28.84
N ARG A 165 7.23 9.27 28.99
CA ARG A 165 7.89 9.85 30.18
C ARG A 165 7.56 11.32 30.35
N PHE A 166 7.64 12.10 29.28
CA PHE A 166 7.27 13.52 29.28
C PHE A 166 5.80 13.73 29.65
N LYS A 167 4.90 12.92 29.09
CA LYS A 167 3.46 12.95 29.45
C LYS A 167 3.25 12.63 30.93
N ALA A 168 3.87 11.55 31.43
CA ALA A 168 3.76 11.16 32.84
C ALA A 168 4.28 12.23 33.80
N ALA A 169 5.41 12.85 33.48
CA ALA A 169 5.97 13.96 34.26
C ALA A 169 5.01 15.16 34.29
N ARG A 170 4.44 15.53 33.13
CA ARG A 170 3.46 16.63 33.03
C ARG A 170 2.17 16.34 33.81
N TYR A 171 1.66 15.11 33.78
CA TYR A 171 0.49 14.73 34.58
C TYR A 171 0.78 14.80 36.09
N ALA A 172 1.97 14.37 36.53
CA ALA A 172 2.36 14.47 37.93
C ALA A 172 2.50 15.92 38.40
N GLU A 173 3.02 16.81 37.56
CA GLU A 173 3.12 18.25 37.82
C GLU A 173 1.74 18.90 37.97
N ILE A 174 0.82 18.61 37.05
CA ILE A 174 -0.58 19.08 37.14
C ILE A 174 -1.26 18.58 38.42
N GLY A 175 -0.98 17.34 38.83
CA GLY A 175 -1.48 16.77 40.09
C GLY A 175 -0.97 17.53 41.31
N ARG A 176 0.34 17.81 41.38
CA ARG A 176 0.95 18.59 42.47
C ARG A 176 0.39 20.01 42.54
N ASP A 177 0.21 20.67 41.40
CA ASP A 177 -0.38 22.01 41.34
C ASP A 177 -1.84 22.03 41.83
N GLY A 178 -2.58 20.94 41.61
CA GLY A 178 -3.91 20.75 42.18
C GLY A 178 -3.88 20.66 43.72
N GLU A 179 -2.93 19.90 44.26
CA GLU A 179 -2.74 19.72 45.71
C GLU A 179 -2.28 21.02 46.39
N VAL A 180 -1.34 21.75 45.76
CA VAL A 180 -0.90 23.07 46.23
C VAL A 180 -2.08 24.05 46.28
N ARG A 181 -2.94 24.07 45.25
CA ARG A 181 -4.16 24.90 45.27
C ARG A 181 -5.10 24.53 46.39
N ARG A 182 -5.31 23.23 46.64
CA ARG A 182 -6.17 22.74 47.73
C ARG A 182 -5.65 23.16 49.11
N LEU A 183 -4.35 22.97 49.36
CA LEU A 183 -3.71 23.34 50.63
C LEU A 183 -3.75 24.86 50.86
N ARG A 184 -3.52 25.67 49.81
CA ARG A 184 -3.67 27.13 49.88
C ARG A 184 -5.10 27.54 50.28
N ALA A 185 -6.11 26.93 49.68
CA ALA A 185 -7.51 27.21 50.03
C ALA A 185 -7.86 26.82 51.48
N GLN A 186 -7.26 25.74 52.01
CA GLN A 186 -7.43 25.36 53.41
C GLN A 186 -6.73 26.33 54.37
N LEU A 187 -5.51 26.76 54.03
CA LEU A 187 -4.77 27.77 54.78
C LEU A 187 -5.53 29.10 54.84
N GLU A 188 -6.12 29.56 53.72
CA GLU A 188 -6.95 30.77 53.71
C GLU A 188 -8.21 30.64 54.58
N LYS A 189 -8.88 29.48 54.55
CA LYS A 189 -10.04 29.24 55.43
C LYS A 189 -9.65 29.27 56.90
N MET A 190 -8.54 28.62 57.26
CA MET A 190 -8.04 28.59 58.64
C MET A 190 -7.55 29.97 59.10
N SER A 191 -6.85 30.73 58.24
CA SER A 191 -6.40 32.08 58.57
C SER A 191 -7.58 33.01 58.80
N TRP A 192 -8.63 32.91 57.98
CA TRP A 192 -9.86 33.67 58.15
C TRP A 192 -10.59 33.31 59.45
N ALA A 193 -10.63 32.02 59.82
CA ALA A 193 -11.19 31.57 61.09
C ALA A 193 -10.41 32.11 62.30
N ILE A 194 -9.07 32.07 62.27
CA ILE A 194 -8.20 32.63 63.32
C ILE A 194 -8.40 34.14 63.44
N MET A 195 -8.48 34.86 62.31
CA MET A 195 -8.72 36.30 62.30
C MET A 195 -10.08 36.63 62.93
N ARG A 196 -11.12 35.87 62.61
CA ARG A 196 -12.47 36.02 63.17
C ARG A 196 -12.51 35.72 64.68
N LEU A 197 -11.75 34.75 65.16
CA LEU A 197 -11.63 34.42 66.58
C LEU A 197 -10.85 35.48 67.36
N LYS A 198 -9.76 36.02 66.79
CA LYS A 198 -9.02 37.16 67.38
C LYS A 198 -9.91 38.40 67.52
N ARG A 199 -10.77 38.65 66.52
CA ARG A 199 -11.72 39.78 66.53
C ARG A 199 -12.87 39.64 67.53
N LYS A 200 -13.14 38.44 68.06
CA LYS A 200 -14.13 38.18 69.12
C LYS A 200 -13.54 38.20 70.54
N LYS A 201 -12.21 38.26 70.66
CA LYS A 201 -11.48 38.20 71.94
C LYS A 201 -11.01 39.58 72.44
N ASN A 202 -11.13 40.60 71.60
CA ASN A 202 -11.11 42.02 71.97
C ASN A 202 -12.54 42.54 72.01
#